data_AF-B1YA60-F1
#
_entry.id   AF-B1YA60-F1
#
_cell.length_a   1.000
_cell.length_b   1.000
_cell.length_c   1.000
_cell.angle_alpha   90.00
_cell.angle_beta   90.00
_cell.angle_gamma   90.00
#
_symmetry.space_group_name_H-M   'P 1'
#
loop_
_entity.id
_entity.type
_entity.pdbx_description
1 polymer ?
#
loop_
_entity_poly.entity_id
_entity_poly.type
_entity_poly.pdbx_seq_one_letter_code
_entity_poly.pdbx_strand_id
1 'polypeptide(L)'
;MHKRSYKARVAGGKVTVNGKEIDVTQLTPAELLLAALAYGVGIRYIDKTGEPYELECEIDGYTITCTARCSGEEGRCLIYRALTEGTLRFHCRKV
;
A
#
# COMPACT_ATOMS: atom_id res chain seq x y z
N MET A 1 25.49 12.11 7.37
CA MET A 1 24.33 11.34 6.86
C MET A 1 24.85 10.21 5.97
N HIS A 2 24.74 8.95 6.40
CA HIS A 2 25.11 7.83 5.55
C HIS A 2 24.01 7.56 4.52
N LYS A 3 24.25 7.95 3.28
CA LYS A 3 23.37 7.71 2.14
C LYS A 3 23.45 6.22 1.79
N ARG A 4 22.42 5.44 2.10
CA ARG A 4 22.30 4.04 1.62
C ARG A 4 21.55 4.06 0.29
N SER A 5 22.13 3.52 -0.76
CA SER A 5 21.45 3.34 -2.05
C SER A 5 20.92 1.90 -2.14
N TYR A 6 19.70 1.79 -2.69
CA TYR A 6 19.08 0.50 -2.97
C TYR A 6 18.78 0.42 -4.47
N LYS A 7 19.22 -0.66 -5.12
CA LYS A 7 18.90 -0.95 -6.53
C LYS A 7 17.83 -2.03 -6.57
N ALA A 8 16.62 -1.62 -6.94
CA ALA A 8 15.50 -2.54 -7.17
C ALA A 8 15.36 -2.85 -8.66
N ARG A 9 15.07 -4.11 -9.01
CA ARG A 9 14.74 -4.55 -10.37
C ARG A 9 13.50 -5.43 -10.33
N VAL A 10 12.52 -5.13 -11.18
CA VAL A 10 11.30 -5.95 -11.33
C VAL A 10 11.35 -6.62 -12.70
N ALA A 11 11.27 -7.94 -12.76
CA ALA A 11 11.25 -8.69 -14.01
C ALA A 11 10.40 -9.96 -13.86
N GLY A 12 9.29 -10.06 -14.62
CA GLY A 12 8.50 -11.29 -14.74
C GLY A 12 8.03 -11.91 -13.42
N GLY A 13 7.56 -11.10 -12.46
CA GLY A 13 7.10 -11.60 -11.15
C GLY A 13 8.23 -11.87 -10.14
N LYS A 14 9.45 -11.41 -10.41
CA LYS A 14 10.56 -11.41 -9.45
C LYS A 14 10.96 -9.98 -9.13
N VAL A 15 11.08 -9.67 -7.85
CA VAL A 15 11.57 -8.37 -7.38
C VAL A 15 12.94 -8.57 -6.75
N THR A 16 13.99 -7.97 -7.30
CA THR A 16 15.34 -8.05 -6.72
C THR A 16 15.69 -6.73 -6.06
N VAL A 17 16.06 -6.72 -4.78
CA VAL A 17 16.52 -5.53 -4.04
C VAL A 17 17.95 -5.76 -3.57
N ASN A 18 18.89 -4.93 -4.05
CA ASN A 18 20.33 -5.06 -3.75
C ASN A 18 20.90 -6.46 -4.04
N GLY A 19 20.41 -7.09 -5.11
CA GLY A 19 20.81 -8.45 -5.49
C GLY A 19 20.10 -9.56 -4.71
N LYS A 20 19.29 -9.25 -3.69
CA LYS A 20 18.44 -10.21 -2.99
C LYS A 20 17.11 -10.35 -3.73
N GLU A 21 16.79 -11.56 -4.17
CA GLU A 21 15.49 -11.87 -4.76
C GLU A 21 14.43 -11.91 -3.65
N ILE A 22 13.38 -11.14 -3.84
CA ILE A 22 12.12 -11.18 -3.09
C ILE A 22 11.17 -11.96 -3.98
N ASP A 23 10.79 -13.13 -3.47
CA ASP A 23 9.78 -13.96 -4.11
C ASP A 23 8.39 -13.39 -3.80
N VAL A 24 7.90 -12.55 -4.71
CA VAL A 24 6.57 -11.95 -4.59
C VAL A 24 5.45 -12.97 -4.86
N THR A 25 5.76 -14.19 -5.30
CA THR A 25 4.75 -15.26 -5.44
C THR A 25 4.37 -15.88 -4.10
N GLN A 26 5.21 -15.69 -3.07
CA GLN A 26 4.89 -16.10 -1.70
C GLN A 26 4.03 -15.08 -0.96
N LEU A 27 3.88 -13.87 -1.51
CA LEU A 27 2.94 -12.89 -0.96
C LEU A 27 1.53 -13.31 -1.33
N THR A 28 0.69 -13.39 -0.32
CA THR A 28 -0.74 -13.56 -0.52
C THR A 28 -1.29 -12.36 -1.32
N PRO A 29 -2.38 -12.56 -2.09
CA PRO A 29 -3.07 -11.44 -2.74
C PRO A 29 -3.43 -10.30 -1.77
N ALA A 30 -3.70 -10.66 -0.50
CA ALA A 30 -3.92 -9.71 0.57
C ALA A 30 -2.68 -8.87 0.87
N GLU A 31 -1.50 -9.47 1.04
CA GLU A 31 -0.26 -8.72 1.30
C GLU A 31 0.14 -7.81 0.13
N LEU A 32 -0.05 -8.27 -1.11
CA LEU A 32 0.16 -7.44 -2.30
C LEU A 32 -0.79 -6.24 -2.35
N LEU A 33 -2.07 -6.47 -2.02
CA LEU A 33 -3.06 -5.42 -1.91
C LEU A 33 -2.73 -4.42 -0.80
N LEU A 34 -2.33 -4.90 0.38
CA LEU A 34 -1.93 -4.06 1.51
C LEU A 34 -0.70 -3.21 1.16
N ALA A 35 0.29 -3.78 0.47
CA ALA A 35 1.45 -3.04 -0.01
C ALA A 35 1.06 -1.95 -1.03
N ALA A 36 0.13 -2.24 -1.95
CA ALA A 36 -0.38 -1.26 -2.90
C ALA A 36 -1.17 -0.14 -2.22
N LEU A 37 -1.97 -0.45 -1.18
CA LEU A 37 -2.67 0.54 -0.37
C LEU A 37 -1.70 1.42 0.40
N ALA A 38 -0.73 0.83 1.10
CA ALA A 38 0.27 1.56 1.87
C ALA A 38 1.11 2.48 0.99
N TYR A 39 1.56 2.03 -0.19
CA TYR A 39 2.39 2.84 -1.05
C TYR A 39 1.59 3.86 -1.87
N GLY A 40 0.41 3.48 -2.36
CA GLY A 40 -0.45 4.37 -3.14
C GLY A 40 -1.11 5.46 -2.30
N VAL A 41 -1.81 5.05 -1.23
CA VAL A 41 -2.52 5.96 -0.34
C VAL A 41 -1.56 6.59 0.67
N GLY A 42 -0.68 5.80 1.27
CA GLY A 42 0.21 6.28 2.31
C GLY A 42 1.23 7.31 1.84
N ILE A 43 1.78 7.20 0.64
CA ILE A 43 2.67 8.25 0.11
C ILE A 43 1.90 9.55 -0.06
N ARG A 44 0.68 9.53 -0.60
CA ARG A 44 -0.12 10.75 -0.74
C ARG A 44 -0.47 11.38 0.60
N TYR A 45 -0.75 10.56 1.61
CA TYR A 45 -0.96 11.02 2.97
C TYR A 45 0.30 11.69 3.53
N ILE A 46 1.46 11.03 3.44
CA ILE A 46 2.74 11.54 3.92
C ILE A 46 3.13 12.83 3.18
N ASP A 47 3.02 12.86 1.85
CA ASP A 47 3.33 14.03 1.04
C ASP A 47 2.47 15.25 1.42
N LYS A 48 1.20 15.02 1.79
CA LYS A 48 0.27 16.09 2.18
C LYS A 48 0.42 16.54 3.62
N THR A 49 0.68 15.60 4.54
CA THR A 49 0.62 15.87 5.99
C THR A 49 1.99 15.96 6.66
N GLY A 50 3.02 15.36 6.07
CA GLY A 50 4.34 15.19 6.69
C GLY A 50 4.39 14.10 7.77
N GLU A 51 3.26 13.46 8.07
CA GLU A 51 3.12 12.51 9.17
C GLU A 51 3.21 11.05 8.69
N PRO A 52 3.69 10.12 9.52
CA PRO A 52 3.68 8.70 9.19
C PRO A 52 2.25 8.21 8.93
N TYR A 53 2.11 7.35 7.93
CA TYR A 53 0.83 6.76 7.56
C TYR A 53 0.67 5.39 8.21
N GLU A 54 -0.38 5.22 8.99
CA GLU A 54 -0.77 3.95 9.61
C GLU A 54 -2.06 3.42 8.99
N LEU A 55 -2.05 2.13 8.65
CA LEU A 55 -3.14 1.41 8.03
C LEU A 55 -3.38 0.11 8.79
N GLU A 56 -4.62 -0.10 9.21
CA GLU A 56 -5.07 -1.30 9.88
C GLU A 56 -6.09 -2.00 8.98
N CYS A 57 -5.95 -3.30 8.73
CA CYS A 57 -6.87 -4.03 7.87
C CYS A 57 -7.25 -5.38 8.48
N GLU A 58 -8.52 -5.72 8.34
CA GLU A 58 -9.12 -7.00 8.71
C GLU A 58 -9.58 -7.73 7.44
N ILE A 59 -9.39 -9.05 7.41
CA ILE A 59 -9.72 -9.90 6.27
C ILE A 59 -10.68 -10.98 6.74
N ASP A 60 -11.88 -11.00 6.15
CA ASP A 60 -12.90 -12.02 6.37
C ASP A 60 -13.32 -12.64 5.02
N GLY A 61 -12.78 -13.82 4.74
CA GLY A 61 -12.93 -14.50 3.46
C GLY A 61 -12.41 -13.67 2.30
N TYR A 62 -13.32 -13.21 1.43
CA TYR A 62 -13.01 -12.34 0.28
C TYR A 62 -13.19 -10.85 0.56
N THR A 63 -13.69 -10.49 1.74
CA THR A 63 -13.92 -9.09 2.12
C THR A 63 -12.71 -8.58 2.89
N ILE A 64 -12.19 -7.43 2.47
CA ILE A 64 -11.07 -6.78 3.15
C ILE A 64 -11.58 -5.44 3.65
N THR A 65 -11.46 -5.19 4.94
CA THR A 65 -11.86 -3.92 5.55
C THR A 65 -10.64 -3.23 6.10
N CYS A 66 -10.29 -2.09 5.54
CA CYS A 66 -9.13 -1.30 5.93
C CYS A 66 -9.57 0.00 6.57
N THR A 67 -8.86 0.44 7.59
CA THR A 67 -9.10 1.70 8.28
C THR A 67 -7.79 2.47 8.45
N ALA A 68 -7.78 3.73 8.03
CA ALA A 68 -6.62 4.60 8.16
C ALA A 68 -7.03 6.06 8.41
N ARG A 69 -6.06 6.89 8.82
CA ARG A 69 -6.21 8.34 8.78
C ARG A 69 -6.14 8.81 7.34
N CYS A 70 -7.12 9.63 6.95
CA CYS A 70 -7.20 10.15 5.59
C CYS A 70 -6.92 11.66 5.55
N SER A 71 -6.24 12.07 4.49
CA SER A 71 -5.87 13.43 4.16
C SER A 71 -6.87 14.12 3.22
N GLY A 72 -7.80 13.38 2.64
CA GLY A 72 -8.76 13.83 1.63
C GLY A 72 -8.27 13.69 0.17
N GLU A 73 -7.00 13.36 -0.07
CA GLU A 73 -6.49 13.12 -1.44
C GLU A 73 -6.67 11.68 -1.92
N GLU A 74 -7.18 10.79 -1.07
CA GLU A 74 -7.30 9.36 -1.35
C GLU A 74 -8.19 9.13 -2.57
N GLY A 75 -9.29 9.87 -2.70
CA GLY A 75 -10.19 9.83 -3.85
C GLY A 75 -9.54 10.22 -5.18
N ARG A 76 -8.36 10.85 -5.18
CA ARG A 76 -7.58 11.16 -6.40
C ARG A 76 -6.56 10.08 -6.74
N CYS A 77 -6.33 9.12 -5.83
CA CYS A 77 -5.46 7.99 -6.07
C CYS A 77 -6.21 6.95 -6.93
N LEU A 78 -5.70 6.69 -8.12
CA LEU A 78 -6.28 5.68 -9.04
C LEU A 78 -6.36 4.30 -8.38
N ILE A 79 -5.32 3.94 -7.60
CA ILE A 79 -5.27 2.70 -6.83
C ILE A 79 -6.41 2.68 -5.80
N TYR A 80 -6.59 3.76 -5.03
CA TYR A 80 -7.68 3.84 -4.06
C TYR A 80 -9.05 3.61 -4.71
N ARG A 81 -9.35 4.34 -5.80
CA ARG A 81 -10.63 4.20 -6.51
C ARG A 81 -10.85 2.80 -7.04
N ALA A 82 -9.85 2.24 -7.72
CA ALA A 82 -9.91 0.89 -8.28
C ALA A 82 -10.14 -0.18 -7.19
N LEU A 83 -9.63 0.05 -5.99
CA LEU A 83 -9.78 -0.87 -4.88
C LEU A 83 -11.14 -0.73 -4.18
N THR A 84 -11.62 0.49 -3.94
CA THR A 84 -12.88 0.75 -3.22
C THR A 84 -14.14 0.44 -4.01
N GLU A 85 -14.05 0.23 -5.32
CA GLU A 85 -15.17 -0.16 -6.18
C GLU A 85 -15.44 -1.69 -6.15
N GLY A 86 -14.66 -2.47 -5.36
CA GLY A 86 -14.74 -3.93 -5.28
C GLY A 86 -14.97 -4.49 -3.86
N THR A 87 -14.35 -5.62 -3.54
CA THR A 87 -14.44 -6.33 -2.24
C THR A 87 -13.70 -5.64 -1.09
N LEU A 88 -12.98 -4.55 -1.36
CA LEU A 88 -12.29 -3.76 -0.34
C LEU A 88 -13.22 -2.64 0.18
N ARG A 89 -13.46 -2.64 1.48
CA ARG A 89 -14.06 -1.52 2.22
C ARG A 89 -12.94 -0.70 2.85
N PHE A 90 -12.86 0.58 2.52
CA PHE A 90 -11.86 1.48 3.11
C PHE A 90 -12.53 2.58 3.93
N HIS A 91 -12.24 2.60 5.23
CA HIS A 91 -12.80 3.55 6.19
C HIS A 91 -11.77 4.62 6.55
N CYS A 92 -12.11 5.86 6.21
CA CYS A 92 -11.34 7.02 6.61
C CYS A 92 -11.73 7.46 8.03
N ARG A 93 -10.80 7.32 8.98
CA ARG A 93 -10.87 8.02 10.26
C ARG A 93 -10.46 9.47 10.02
N LYS A 94 -11.34 10.42 10.37
CA LYS A 94 -11.00 11.85 10.34
C LYS A 94 -9.83 12.09 11.30
N VAL A 95 -8.85 12.85 10.83
CA VAL A 95 -7.76 13.42 11.65
C VAL A 95 -8.34 14.41 12.64
#